data_AF-A0A377KQR2-F1
#
_entry.id   AF-A0A377KQR2-F1
#
_cell.length_a   1.000
_cell.length_b   1.000
_cell.length_c   1.000
_cell.angle_alpha   90.00
_cell.angle_beta   90.00
_cell.angle_gamma   90.00
#
_symmetry.space_group_name_H-M   'P 1'
#
loop_
_entity.id
_entity.type
_entity.pdbx_description
1 polymer ?
#
loop_
_entity_poly.entity_id
_entity_poly.type
_entity_poly.pdbx_seq_one_letter_code
_entity_poly.pdbx_strand_id
1 'polypeptide(L)'
;MMAYRQLDTRNTWQIKHGMSGTRIYKTWHNIRSRCKNPNASKYENYGGKGITICEEWDSSFENFYEWAMENGYEEGLTIDRIDATGNYEPGNCRWATYKEQNNHLSTNHLITFKGETHNITEWAEIVGLSKKCLSERIRRGWEVERALTTSKIDMSNFGNYMKERKSNGV
;
A
#
# COMPACT_ATOMS: atom_id res chain seq x y z
N MET A 1 -5.32 -50.38 -46.76
CA MET A 1 -6.12 -49.14 -46.80
C MET A 1 -6.23 -48.60 -45.38
N MET A 2 -5.48 -47.55 -45.07
CA MET A 2 -5.51 -46.90 -43.75
C MET A 2 -6.61 -45.83 -43.75
N ALA A 3 -7.60 -45.97 -42.88
CA ALA A 3 -8.62 -44.95 -42.66
C ALA A 3 -8.16 -44.03 -41.53
N TYR A 4 -7.64 -42.86 -41.88
CA TYR A 4 -7.44 -41.76 -40.93
C TYR A 4 -8.81 -41.24 -40.49
N ARG A 5 -9.17 -41.48 -39.23
CA ARG A 5 -10.32 -40.81 -38.59
C ARG A 5 -9.92 -39.36 -38.31
N GLN A 6 -10.66 -38.44 -38.91
CA GLN A 6 -10.59 -37.02 -38.65
C GLN A 6 -10.75 -36.77 -37.13
N LEU A 7 -9.79 -36.06 -36.54
CA LEU A 7 -9.88 -35.60 -35.16
C LEU A 7 -10.98 -34.54 -35.07
N ASP A 8 -11.99 -34.84 -34.27
CA ASP A 8 -13.14 -34.01 -33.99
C ASP A 8 -12.71 -32.82 -33.11
N THR A 9 -12.47 -31.64 -33.70
CA THR A 9 -12.10 -30.42 -32.99
C THR A 9 -13.32 -29.77 -32.32
N ARG A 10 -13.97 -30.49 -31.40
CA ARG A 10 -15.11 -29.95 -30.65
C ARG A 10 -14.64 -29.27 -29.37
N ASN A 11 -14.66 -27.94 -29.46
CA ASN A 11 -15.11 -27.03 -28.41
C ASN A 11 -14.15 -26.85 -27.22
N THR A 12 -13.13 -26.01 -27.41
CA THR A 12 -12.41 -25.37 -26.30
C THR A 12 -13.34 -24.35 -25.64
N TRP A 13 -14.32 -24.83 -24.86
CA TRP A 13 -15.05 -24.00 -23.93
C TRP A 13 -14.02 -23.29 -23.08
N GLN A 14 -13.96 -21.96 -23.24
CA GLN A 14 -13.04 -21.11 -22.52
C GLN A 14 -13.08 -21.48 -21.04
N ILE A 15 -11.94 -21.88 -20.49
CA ILE A 15 -11.80 -22.18 -19.06
C ILE A 15 -12.05 -20.86 -18.34
N LYS A 16 -13.31 -20.58 -18.02
CA LYS A 16 -13.65 -19.58 -17.02
C LYS A 16 -13.05 -20.13 -15.75
N HIS A 17 -11.95 -19.55 -15.26
CA HIS A 17 -11.36 -19.93 -13.99
C HIS A 17 -12.50 -20.12 -12.97
N GLY A 18 -12.50 -21.23 -12.22
CA GLY A 18 -13.61 -21.61 -11.32
C GLY A 18 -13.85 -20.64 -10.15
N MET A 19 -13.21 -19.46 -10.18
CA MET A 19 -13.11 -18.49 -9.10
C MET A 19 -13.99 -17.26 -9.28
N SER A 20 -14.87 -17.20 -10.29
CA SER A 20 -15.71 -16.02 -10.57
C SER A 20 -16.60 -15.57 -9.41
N GLY A 21 -16.90 -16.45 -8.44
CA GLY A 21 -17.65 -16.14 -7.22
C GLY A 21 -16.81 -15.64 -6.03
N THR A 22 -15.48 -15.70 -6.13
CA THR A 22 -14.56 -15.47 -5.00
C THR A 22 -14.31 -13.98 -4.75
N ARG A 23 -13.88 -13.65 -3.53
CA ARG A 23 -13.51 -12.28 -3.16
C ARG A 23 -12.34 -11.77 -3.99
N ILE A 24 -11.31 -12.59 -4.20
CA ILE A 24 -10.14 -12.21 -5.00
C ILE A 24 -10.51 -11.88 -6.45
N TYR A 25 -11.40 -12.66 -7.08
CA TYR A 25 -11.89 -12.36 -8.42
C TYR A 25 -12.71 -11.06 -8.46
N LYS A 26 -13.59 -10.84 -7.48
CA LYS A 26 -14.33 -9.57 -7.35
C LYS A 26 -13.36 -8.39 -7.20
N THR A 27 -12.28 -8.54 -6.44
CA THR A 27 -11.24 -7.51 -6.30
C THR A 27 -10.60 -7.18 -7.64
N TRP A 28 -10.14 -8.20 -8.39
CA TRP A 28 -9.58 -8.03 -9.73
C TRP A 28 -10.56 -7.33 -10.68
N HIS A 29 -11.79 -7.83 -10.74
CA HIS A 29 -12.86 -7.23 -11.55
C HIS A 29 -13.12 -5.76 -11.18
N ASN A 30 -13.12 -5.43 -9.88
CA ASN A 30 -13.30 -4.06 -9.41
C ASN A 30 -12.12 -3.14 -9.74
N ILE A 31 -10.88 -3.65 -9.75
CA ILE A 31 -9.72 -2.87 -10.25
C ILE A 31 -9.96 -2.49 -11.72
N ARG A 32 -10.29 -3.47 -12.56
CA ARG A 32 -10.53 -3.25 -13.99
C ARG A 32 -11.69 -2.30 -14.24
N SER A 33 -12.80 -2.46 -13.50
CA SER A 33 -13.95 -1.55 -13.57
C SER A 33 -13.56 -0.11 -13.23
N ARG A 34 -12.79 0.11 -12.14
CA ARG A 34 -12.32 1.45 -11.76
C ARG A 34 -11.40 2.09 -12.82
N CYS A 35 -10.52 1.31 -13.44
CA CYS A 35 -9.51 1.84 -14.37
C CYS A 35 -10.04 1.99 -15.80
N LYS A 36 -10.95 1.12 -16.26
CA LYS A 36 -11.28 0.96 -17.68
C LYS A 36 -12.74 1.19 -18.04
N ASN A 37 -13.66 1.29 -17.08
CA ASN A 37 -15.08 1.46 -17.36
C ASN A 37 -15.51 2.91 -17.07
N PRO A 38 -15.66 3.77 -18.09
CA PRO A 38 -16.11 5.16 -17.91
C PRO A 38 -17.46 5.32 -17.19
N ASN A 39 -18.31 4.28 -17.24
CA ASN A 39 -19.62 4.29 -16.59
C ASN A 39 -19.55 3.86 -15.11
N ALA A 40 -18.38 3.43 -14.60
CA ALA A 40 -18.24 3.07 -13.20
C ALA A 40 -18.26 4.34 -12.33
N SER A 41 -18.99 4.30 -11.21
CA SER A 41 -19.15 5.46 -10.31
C SER A 41 -17.85 6.03 -9.76
N LYS A 42 -16.77 5.24 -9.74
CA LYS A 42 -15.45 5.67 -9.29
C LYS A 42 -14.48 5.99 -10.43
N TYR A 43 -14.86 5.82 -11.70
CA TYR A 43 -13.95 5.94 -12.83
C TYR A 43 -13.18 7.26 -12.86
N GLU A 44 -13.86 8.39 -12.63
CA GLU A 44 -13.24 9.73 -12.60
C GLU A 44 -12.10 9.84 -11.58
N ASN A 45 -12.14 9.07 -10.49
CA ASN A 45 -11.09 9.06 -9.47
C ASN A 45 -9.91 8.14 -9.78
N TYR A 46 -10.05 7.28 -10.79
CA TYR A 46 -9.06 6.29 -11.18
C TYR A 46 -8.73 6.43 -12.68
N GLY A 47 -9.46 5.73 -13.56
CA GLY A 47 -9.23 5.78 -15.00
C GLY A 47 -9.28 7.20 -15.58
N GLY A 48 -10.17 8.05 -15.06
CA GLY A 48 -10.25 9.47 -15.45
C GLY A 48 -9.01 10.31 -15.06
N LYS A 49 -8.19 9.83 -14.12
CA LYS A 49 -6.89 10.43 -13.74
C LYS A 49 -5.70 9.75 -14.43
N GLY A 50 -5.94 8.80 -15.34
CA GLY A 50 -4.88 8.05 -16.01
C GLY A 50 -4.32 6.87 -15.21
N ILE A 51 -4.94 6.50 -14.08
CA ILE A 51 -4.54 5.32 -13.31
C ILE A 51 -4.98 4.07 -14.08
N THR A 52 -4.03 3.17 -14.32
CA THR A 52 -4.26 1.91 -15.04
C THR A 52 -3.98 0.69 -14.18
N ILE A 53 -4.26 -0.48 -14.74
CA ILE A 53 -3.80 -1.79 -14.29
C ILE A 53 -2.69 -2.24 -15.23
N CYS A 54 -1.63 -2.86 -14.71
CA CYS A 54 -0.57 -3.39 -15.57
C CYS A 54 -1.12 -4.46 -16.54
N GLU A 55 -0.48 -4.56 -17.71
CA GLU A 55 -0.94 -5.44 -18.78
C GLU A 55 -1.08 -6.90 -18.32
N GLU A 56 -0.07 -7.38 -17.58
CA GLU A 56 -0.01 -8.74 -17.05
C GLU A 56 -1.24 -9.14 -16.24
N TRP A 57 -1.71 -8.24 -15.36
CA TRP A 57 -2.92 -8.48 -14.55
C TRP A 57 -4.19 -8.22 -15.35
N ASP A 58 -4.20 -7.29 -16.30
CA ASP A 58 -5.40 -7.02 -17.12
C ASP A 58 -5.71 -8.16 -18.10
N SER A 59 -4.65 -8.82 -18.59
CA SER A 59 -4.76 -9.91 -19.58
C SER A 59 -5.16 -11.24 -18.96
N SER A 60 -4.82 -11.50 -17.69
CA SER A 60 -5.09 -12.79 -17.03
C SER A 60 -5.42 -12.60 -15.56
N PHE A 61 -6.54 -13.20 -15.14
CA PHE A 61 -6.89 -13.28 -13.72
C PHE A 61 -5.90 -14.19 -12.97
N GLU A 62 -5.40 -15.25 -13.61
CA GLU A 62 -4.45 -16.19 -13.05
C GLU A 62 -3.16 -15.48 -12.64
N ASN A 63 -2.59 -14.61 -13.49
CA ASN A 63 -1.40 -13.82 -13.13
C ASN A 63 -1.65 -12.91 -11.91
N PHE A 64 -2.81 -12.26 -11.85
CA PHE A 64 -3.18 -11.46 -10.67
C PHE A 64 -3.35 -12.34 -9.43
N TYR A 65 -3.95 -13.52 -9.58
CA TYR A 65 -4.20 -14.47 -8.50
C TYR A 65 -2.89 -15.04 -7.94
N GLU A 66 -1.96 -15.46 -8.80
CA GLU A 66 -0.64 -15.96 -8.41
C GLU A 66 0.11 -14.88 -7.61
N TRP A 67 0.21 -13.66 -8.15
CA TRP A 67 0.79 -12.54 -7.42
C TRP A 67 0.10 -12.33 -6.07
N ALA A 68 -1.23 -12.38 -6.05
CA ALA A 68 -1.99 -12.16 -4.81
C ALA A 68 -1.63 -13.19 -3.74
N MET A 69 -1.57 -14.48 -4.09
CA MET A 69 -1.23 -15.54 -3.13
C MET A 69 0.22 -15.43 -2.66
N GLU A 70 1.16 -15.15 -3.56
CA GLU A 70 2.57 -14.98 -3.22
C GLU A 70 2.85 -13.77 -2.35
N ASN A 71 1.99 -12.74 -2.43
CA ASN A 71 2.18 -11.47 -1.72
C ASN A 71 1.25 -11.31 -0.50
N GLY A 72 0.76 -12.43 0.04
CA GLY A 72 0.10 -12.43 1.35
C GLY A 72 -1.38 -12.06 1.32
N TYR A 73 -2.09 -12.36 0.23
CA TYR A 73 -3.56 -12.29 0.25
C TYR A 73 -4.11 -13.19 1.36
N GLU A 74 -5.01 -12.62 2.15
CA GLU A 74 -5.84 -13.34 3.11
C GLU A 74 -7.27 -12.79 3.05
N GLU A 75 -8.23 -13.64 3.41
CA GLU A 75 -9.62 -13.20 3.56
C GLU A 75 -9.72 -12.05 4.58
N GLY A 76 -10.50 -11.02 4.23
CA GLY A 76 -10.64 -9.80 5.03
C GLY A 76 -9.68 -8.67 4.63
N LEU A 77 -8.58 -8.96 3.94
CA LEU A 77 -7.70 -7.92 3.38
C LEU A 77 -8.32 -7.25 2.15
N THR A 78 -7.80 -6.07 1.82
CA THR A 78 -8.15 -5.29 0.65
C THR A 78 -6.89 -4.85 -0.09
N ILE A 79 -6.96 -4.81 -1.42
CA ILE A 79 -5.85 -4.31 -2.24
C ILE A 79 -5.71 -2.80 -2.04
N ASP A 80 -4.50 -2.39 -1.68
CA ASP A 80 -4.09 -1.01 -1.48
C ASP A 80 -3.03 -0.63 -2.52
N ARG A 81 -3.00 0.66 -2.92
CA ARG A 81 -1.90 1.20 -3.72
C ARG A 81 -0.97 1.99 -2.79
N ILE A 82 0.31 1.64 -2.77
CA ILE A 82 1.33 2.25 -1.90
C ILE A 82 1.47 3.73 -2.23
N ASP A 83 1.64 4.05 -3.51
CA ASP A 83 1.46 5.37 -4.08
C ASP A 83 0.07 5.49 -4.69
N ALA A 84 -0.76 6.36 -4.10
CA ALA A 84 -2.13 6.60 -4.53
C ALA A 84 -2.24 7.23 -5.95
N THR A 85 -1.15 7.84 -6.45
CA THR A 85 -1.06 8.39 -7.80
C THR A 85 -0.59 7.36 -8.83
N GLY A 86 0.08 6.29 -8.40
CA GLY A 86 0.59 5.22 -9.26
C GLY A 86 -0.46 4.17 -9.69
N ASN A 87 -0.05 3.22 -10.52
CA ASN A 87 -0.92 2.21 -11.14
C ASN A 87 -1.20 1.01 -10.21
N TYR A 88 -2.11 0.13 -10.63
CA TYR A 88 -2.24 -1.20 -10.05
C TYR A 88 -1.22 -2.14 -10.69
N GLU A 89 -0.13 -2.41 -9.96
CA GLU A 89 0.98 -3.25 -10.41
C GLU A 89 1.73 -3.83 -9.20
N PRO A 90 2.50 -4.93 -9.37
CA PRO A 90 3.18 -5.61 -8.26
C PRO A 90 3.99 -4.67 -7.36
N GLY A 91 4.73 -3.72 -7.95
CA GLY A 91 5.60 -2.80 -7.21
C GLY A 91 4.85 -1.66 -6.48
N ASN A 92 3.57 -1.45 -6.79
CA ASN A 92 2.76 -0.38 -6.19
C ASN A 92 1.55 -0.91 -5.44
N CYS A 93 1.38 -2.22 -5.30
CA CYS A 93 0.24 -2.81 -4.62
C CYS A 93 0.65 -3.66 -3.42
N ARG A 94 -0.23 -3.68 -2.41
CA ARG A 94 -0.11 -4.56 -1.24
C ARG A 94 -1.47 -4.99 -0.75
N TRP A 95 -1.52 -6.08 0.01
CA TRP A 95 -2.69 -6.45 0.79
C TRP A 95 -2.64 -5.78 2.15
N ALA A 96 -3.73 -5.11 2.50
CA ALA A 96 -3.82 -4.36 3.75
C ALA A 96 -5.22 -4.46 4.32
N THR A 97 -5.32 -4.38 5.63
CA THR A 97 -6.58 -4.14 6.34
C THR A 97 -7.06 -2.71 6.10
N TYR A 98 -8.35 -2.47 6.30
CA TYR A 98 -8.90 -1.10 6.24
C TYR A 98 -8.21 -0.14 7.22
N LYS A 99 -7.76 -0.64 8.38
CA LYS A 99 -7.02 0.16 9.37
C LYS A 99 -5.67 0.61 8.82
N GLU A 100 -4.93 -0.31 8.20
CA GLU A 100 -3.64 0.00 7.56
C GLU A 100 -3.85 0.97 6.41
N GLN A 101 -4.81 0.74 5.52
CA GLN A 101 -5.12 1.67 4.41
C GLN A 101 -5.38 3.09 4.93
N ASN A 102 -6.24 3.25 5.94
CA ASN A 102 -6.55 4.56 6.52
C ASN A 102 -5.35 5.24 7.19
N ASN A 103 -4.44 4.45 7.77
CA ASN A 103 -3.20 4.98 8.34
C ASN A 103 -2.21 5.49 7.27
N HIS A 104 -2.31 5.00 6.03
CA HIS A 104 -1.41 5.39 4.93
C HIS A 104 -2.00 6.38 3.92
N LEU A 105 -3.25 6.84 4.09
CA LEU A 105 -3.83 7.89 3.24
C LEU A 105 -3.04 9.21 3.36
N SER A 106 -2.89 9.93 2.24
CA SER A 106 -2.19 11.22 2.05
C SER A 106 -2.44 12.33 3.09
N THR A 107 -3.47 12.19 3.93
CA THR A 107 -3.74 13.04 5.08
C THR A 107 -2.77 12.79 6.26
N ASN A 108 -2.16 11.61 6.32
CA ASN A 108 -1.13 11.29 7.30
C ASN A 108 0.23 11.67 6.72
N HIS A 109 0.91 12.59 7.39
CA HIS A 109 2.25 13.05 7.04
C HIS A 109 3.23 11.85 7.00
N LEU A 110 3.55 11.39 5.78
CA LEU A 110 4.52 10.33 5.53
C LEU A 110 5.93 10.90 5.64
N ILE A 111 6.79 10.19 6.34
CA ILE A 111 8.17 10.57 6.61
C ILE A 111 9.05 9.43 6.11
N THR A 112 10.01 9.73 5.25
CA THR A 112 11.02 8.77 4.78
C THR A 112 12.30 8.95 5.58
N PHE A 113 12.81 7.85 6.16
CA PHE A 113 14.09 7.83 6.89
C PHE A 113 14.76 6.47 6.72
N LYS A 114 16.06 6.46 6.40
CA LYS A 114 16.87 5.24 6.17
C LYS A 114 16.30 4.25 5.13
N GLY A 115 15.59 4.76 4.11
CA GLY A 115 15.02 3.93 3.04
C GLY A 115 13.64 3.36 3.35
N GLU A 116 13.10 3.59 4.54
CA GLU A 116 11.75 3.21 4.93
C GLU A 116 10.85 4.44 4.97
N THR A 117 9.57 4.28 4.59
CA THR A 117 8.57 5.36 4.59
C THR A 117 7.39 4.95 5.44
N HIS A 118 7.14 5.72 6.49
CA HIS A 118 6.08 5.47 7.47
C HIS A 118 5.33 6.75 7.80
N ASN A 119 4.09 6.62 8.28
CA ASN A 119 3.40 7.76 8.89
C ASN A 119 3.97 8.04 10.29
N ILE A 120 3.66 9.22 10.86
CA ILE A 120 4.08 9.61 12.22
C ILE A 120 3.68 8.58 13.30
N THR A 121 2.56 7.86 13.13
CA THR A 121 2.10 6.88 14.12
C THR A 121 2.99 5.64 14.12
N GLU A 122 3.25 5.09 12.93
CA GLU A 122 4.18 3.96 12.75
C GLU A 122 5.60 4.33 13.18
N TRP A 123 6.10 5.50 12.79
CA TRP A 123 7.41 5.96 13.26
C TRP A 123 7.48 6.09 14.77
N ALA A 124 6.42 6.58 15.41
CA ALA A 124 6.35 6.68 16.87
C ALA A 124 6.44 5.29 17.54
N GLU A 125 5.79 4.27 16.96
CA GLU A 125 5.89 2.88 17.42
C GLU A 125 7.30 2.30 17.19
N ILE A 126 7.85 2.45 15.98
CA ILE A 126 9.18 1.94 15.58
C ILE A 126 10.28 2.51 16.49
N VAL A 127 10.26 3.81 16.76
CA VAL A 127 11.31 4.49 17.53
C VAL A 127 10.99 4.59 19.04
N GLY A 128 9.85 4.05 19.48
CA GLY A 128 9.44 4.07 20.89
C GLY A 128 9.14 5.48 21.44
N LEU A 129 8.67 6.40 20.59
CA LEU A 129 8.26 7.75 20.99
C LEU A 129 6.75 7.89 21.02
N SER A 130 6.23 8.89 21.74
CA SER A 130 4.80 9.20 21.63
C SER A 130 4.52 9.94 20.32
N LYS A 131 3.40 9.61 19.65
CA LYS A 131 2.90 10.33 18.46
C LYS A 131 2.89 11.85 18.65
N LYS A 132 2.47 12.31 19.84
CA LYS A 132 2.44 13.74 20.20
C LYS A 132 3.84 14.37 20.18
N CYS A 133 4.84 13.66 20.68
CA CYS A 133 6.23 14.13 20.68
C CYS A 133 6.76 14.27 19.25
N LEU A 134 6.57 13.23 18.43
CA LEU A 134 7.05 13.23 17.06
C LEU A 134 6.32 14.30 16.21
N SER A 135 5.00 14.42 16.37
CA SER A 135 4.20 15.46 15.70
C SER A 135 4.66 16.88 16.05
N GLU A 136 4.94 17.17 17.33
CA GLU A 136 5.47 18.47 17.74
C GLU A 136 6.84 18.78 17.15
N ARG A 137 7.72 17.78 17.01
CA ARG A 137 9.06 17.95 16.39
C ARG A 137 8.92 18.34 14.93
N ILE A 138 8.10 17.61 14.17
CA ILE A 138 7.84 17.88 12.76
C ILE A 138 7.18 19.25 12.57
N ARG A 139 6.16 19.59 13.39
CA ARG A 139 5.49 20.89 13.37
C ARG A 139 6.45 22.07 13.62
N ARG A 140 7.50 21.85 14.41
CA ARG A 140 8.54 22.83 14.72
C ARG A 140 9.67 22.86 13.67
N GLY A 141 9.54 22.12 12.57
CA GLY A 141 10.53 22.08 11.50
C GLY A 141 11.83 21.35 11.89
N TRP A 142 11.75 20.36 12.78
CA TRP A 142 12.92 19.53 13.04
C TRP A 142 13.27 18.69 11.82
N GLU A 143 14.56 18.57 11.54
CA GLU A 143 15.10 17.58 10.60
C GLU A 143 14.61 16.17 10.96
N VAL A 144 14.23 15.40 9.95
CA VAL A 144 13.60 14.07 10.11
C VAL A 144 14.45 13.13 10.95
N GLU A 145 15.74 13.03 10.64
CA GLU A 145 16.68 12.18 11.39
C GLU A 145 16.69 12.53 12.87
N ARG A 146 16.82 13.82 13.18
CA ARG A 146 16.81 14.32 14.55
C ARG A 146 15.47 14.07 15.23
N ALA A 147 14.37 14.26 14.50
CA ALA A 147 13.02 14.07 15.00
C ALA A 147 12.77 12.61 15.43
N LEU A 148 13.34 11.64 14.71
CA LEU A 148 13.17 10.21 14.96
C LEU A 148 14.17 9.64 15.98
N THR A 149 15.39 10.17 16.04
CA THR A 149 16.47 9.60 16.88
C THR A 149 16.61 10.24 18.26
N THR A 150 16.08 11.45 18.46
CA THR A 150 16.20 12.12 19.77
C THR A 150 15.33 11.39 20.80
N SER A 151 15.92 10.77 21.81
CA SER A 151 15.16 10.15 22.90
C SER A 151 14.38 11.22 23.70
N LYS A 152 13.31 10.81 24.39
CA LYS A 152 12.66 11.70 25.35
C LYS A 152 13.69 11.94 26.46
N ILE A 153 14.09 13.20 26.67
CA ILE A 153 14.93 13.57 27.81
C ILE A 153 14.27 12.96 29.05
N ASP A 154 15.02 12.17 29.81
CA ASP A 154 14.54 11.70 31.09
C ASP A 154 14.24 12.91 31.96
N MET A 155 12.94 13.15 32.18
CA MET A 155 12.45 14.31 32.92
C MET A 155 12.88 14.27 34.39
N SER A 156 13.36 13.13 34.89
CA SER A 156 13.98 13.02 36.21
C SER A 156 15.25 13.88 36.33
N ASN A 157 15.93 14.14 35.21
CA ASN A 157 17.20 14.87 35.13
C ASN A 157 17.09 16.22 34.40
N PHE A 158 15.87 16.73 34.16
CA PHE A 158 15.64 17.99 33.44
C PHE A 158 16.38 19.19 34.06
N GLY A 159 16.48 19.23 35.39
CA GLY A 159 17.23 20.26 36.11
C GLY A 159 18.73 20.24 35.81
N ASN A 160 19.33 19.07 35.58
CA ASN A 160 20.75 18.93 35.22
C ASN A 160 20.98 19.28 33.76
N TYR A 161 20.09 18.83 32.86
CA TYR A 161 20.14 19.19 31.43
C TYR A 161 20.07 20.70 31.17
N MET A 162 19.18 21.42 31.88
CA MET A 162 19.06 22.87 31.73
C MET A 162 20.26 23.64 32.29
N LYS A 163 20.95 23.09 33.31
CA LYS A 163 22.19 23.66 33.84
C LYS A 163 23.34 23.51 32.84
N GLU A 164 23.50 22.34 32.22
CA GLU A 164 24.51 22.09 31.18
C GLU A 164 24.28 22.93 29.91
N ARG A 165 23.02 23.15 29.49
CA ARG A 165 22.75 24.05 28.35
C ARG A 165 23.12 25.50 28.63
N LYS A 166 22.92 25.99 29.86
CA LYS A 166 23.30 27.35 30.24
C LYS A 166 24.82 27.53 30.37
N SER A 167 25.56 26.48 30.72
CA SER A 167 27.03 26.53 30.77
C SER A 167 27.68 26.42 29.39
N ASN A 168 27.03 25.80 28.41
CA ASN A 168 27.59 25.56 27.07
C ASN A 168 27.21 26.61 26.01
N GLY A 169 26.66 27.76 26.41
CA GLY A 169 26.60 28.99 25.62
C GLY A 169 26.17 28.87 24.15
N VAL A 170 24.89 28.60 23.88
CA VAL A 170 24.21 28.91 22.61
C VAL A 170 22.99 29.75 22.88
#